data_AF-A0AAD8K0L3-F1
#
_entry.id   AF-A0AAD8K0L3-F1
#
_cell.length_a   1.000
_cell.length_b   1.000
_cell.length_c   1.000
_cell.angle_alpha   90.00
_cell.angle_beta   90.00
_cell.angle_gamma   90.00
#
_symmetry.space_group_name_H-M   'P 1'
#
loop_
_entity.id
_entity.type
_entity.pdbx_description
1 polymer ?
#
loop_
_entity_poly.entity_id
_entity_poly.type
_entity_poly.pdbx_seq_one_letter_code
_entity_poly.pdbx_strand_id
1 'polypeptide(L)'
;METADRNRRGLLEKMKLEADPINLRRISTDYGFEGHPLRKDLPLSGYVEVRYDDPEKRVVSEPIEMTQEFRYFDSASPWEQLGGVKFKFYLEKLGVI
;
A
#
# COMPACT_ATOMS: atom_id res chain seq x y z
N MET A 1 -37.06 0.65 25.55
CA MET A 1 -36.15 0.17 24.47
C MET A 1 -34.88 1.03 24.44
N GLU A 2 -34.24 1.28 25.61
CA GLU A 2 -33.17 2.29 25.76
C GLU A 2 -32.00 1.79 26.63
N THR A 3 -31.98 0.49 26.94
CA THR A 3 -30.96 -0.14 27.79
C THR A 3 -29.87 -0.86 26.99
N ALA A 4 -30.10 -1.11 25.68
CA ALA A 4 -29.16 -1.81 24.81
C ALA A 4 -28.04 -0.91 24.25
N ASP A 5 -28.27 0.40 24.11
CA ASP A 5 -27.28 1.33 23.56
C ASP A 5 -26.23 1.77 24.58
N ARG A 6 -26.56 1.77 25.86
CA ARG A 6 -25.63 2.14 26.94
C ARG A 6 -24.51 1.11 27.08
N ASN A 7 -24.82 -0.17 26.94
CA ASN A 7 -23.86 -1.27 27.07
C ASN A 7 -22.89 -1.37 25.87
N ARG A 8 -23.30 -0.92 24.68
CA ARG A 8 -22.45 -0.96 23.48
C ARG A 8 -21.31 0.07 23.51
N ARG A 9 -21.55 1.26 24.05
CA ARG A 9 -20.48 2.28 24.22
C ARG A 9 -19.42 1.84 25.22
N GLY A 10 -19.84 1.27 26.36
CA GLY A 10 -18.90 0.75 27.35
C GLY A 10 -18.08 -0.42 26.81
N LEU A 11 -18.66 -1.30 26.00
CA LEU A 11 -17.95 -2.43 25.39
C LEU A 11 -16.97 -1.99 24.29
N LEU A 12 -17.31 -0.94 23.54
CA LEU A 12 -16.42 -0.31 22.56
C LEU A 12 -15.26 0.46 23.22
N GLU A 13 -15.51 1.18 24.33
CA GLU A 13 -14.43 1.78 25.12
C GLU A 13 -13.54 0.72 25.75
N LYS A 14 -14.13 -0.35 26.28
CA LYS A 14 -13.42 -1.48 26.88
C LYS A 14 -12.58 -2.24 25.84
N MET A 15 -13.08 -2.42 24.61
CA MET A 15 -12.31 -2.95 23.48
C MET A 15 -11.18 -2.01 23.03
N LYS A 16 -11.38 -0.68 23.10
CA LYS A 16 -10.32 0.30 22.80
C LYS A 16 -9.24 0.36 23.88
N LEU A 17 -9.59 0.06 25.13
CA LEU A 17 -8.68 0.01 26.28
C LEU A 17 -7.92 -1.32 26.38
N GLU A 18 -8.51 -2.43 25.91
CA GLU A 18 -7.91 -3.77 25.98
C GLU A 18 -7.06 -4.12 24.75
N ALA A 19 -7.20 -3.35 23.68
CA ALA A 19 -6.20 -3.29 22.61
C ALA A 19 -5.07 -2.35 23.03
N ASP A 20 -4.22 -2.81 23.94
CA ASP A 20 -2.83 -2.33 23.93
C ASP A 20 -2.35 -2.56 22.48
N PRO A 21 -1.97 -1.53 21.72
CA PRO A 21 -1.53 -1.73 20.35
C PRO A 21 -0.21 -2.48 20.45
N ILE A 22 -0.27 -3.82 20.39
CA ILE A 22 0.85 -4.74 20.46
C ILE A 22 1.82 -4.31 19.37
N ASN A 23 2.78 -3.50 19.80
CA ASN A 23 3.93 -3.00 19.09
C ASN A 23 3.73 -2.80 17.58
N LEU A 24 2.80 -1.92 17.20
CA LEU A 24 2.66 -1.54 15.80
C LEU A 24 3.85 -0.65 15.43
N ARG A 25 4.85 -1.26 14.79
CA ARG A 25 6.06 -0.59 14.31
C ARG A 25 6.36 -1.02 12.89
N ARG A 26 7.15 -0.20 12.21
CA ARG A 26 7.70 -0.50 10.88
C ARG A 26 8.51 -1.80 10.97
N ILE A 27 8.34 -2.71 10.01
CA ILE A 27 9.04 -4.00 9.97
C ILE A 27 9.92 -4.19 8.72
N SER A 28 9.52 -3.61 7.58
CA SER A 28 10.19 -3.82 6.29
C SER A 28 10.63 -2.53 5.60
N THR A 29 10.57 -1.40 6.30
CA THR A 29 11.08 -0.11 5.81
C THR A 29 12.20 0.36 6.73
N ASP A 30 13.12 1.15 6.20
CA ASP A 30 14.15 1.81 7.01
C ASP A 30 13.53 2.65 8.12
N TYR A 31 14.28 2.81 9.21
CA TYR A 31 13.83 3.54 10.39
C TYR A 31 13.51 5.01 10.08
N GLY A 32 14.26 5.62 9.16
CA GLY A 32 14.04 6.99 8.67
C GLY A 32 13.11 7.10 7.46
N PHE A 33 12.43 6.03 7.06
CA PHE A 33 11.60 6.04 5.86
C PHE A 33 10.31 6.84 6.05
N GLU A 34 10.04 7.78 5.15
CA GLU A 34 8.83 8.57 5.12
C GLU A 34 7.86 8.05 4.05
N GLY A 35 6.66 7.64 4.47
CA GLY A 35 5.60 7.15 3.58
C GLY A 35 5.30 5.66 3.72
N HIS A 36 4.48 5.14 2.80
CA HIS A 36 4.08 3.73 2.74
C HIS A 36 4.34 3.18 1.32
N PRO A 37 5.32 2.28 1.14
CA PRO A 37 5.84 1.91 -0.19
C PRO A 37 4.81 1.39 -1.20
N LEU A 38 3.75 0.73 -0.72
CA LEU A 38 2.79 0.03 -1.57
C LEU A 38 1.58 0.88 -1.99
N ARG A 39 1.57 2.18 -1.67
CA ARG A 39 0.55 3.10 -2.18
C ARG A 39 0.84 3.44 -3.65
N LYS A 40 -0.23 3.69 -4.42
CA LYS A 40 -0.16 3.89 -5.88
C LYS A 40 0.33 5.28 -6.30
N ASP A 41 0.37 6.21 -5.36
CA ASP A 41 0.87 7.58 -5.51
C ASP A 41 2.40 7.67 -5.37
N LEU A 42 3.04 6.65 -4.78
CA LEU A 42 4.47 6.66 -4.55
C LEU A 42 5.25 6.22 -5.81
N PRO A 43 6.32 6.94 -6.21
CA PRO A 43 7.17 6.51 -7.30
C PRO A 43 7.92 5.21 -6.95
N LEU A 44 8.19 4.38 -7.96
CA LEU A 44 8.87 3.09 -7.78
C LEU A 44 10.27 3.21 -7.15
N SER A 45 11.03 4.25 -7.55
CA SER A 45 12.38 4.48 -7.05
C SER A 45 12.42 5.10 -5.64
N GLY A 46 11.29 5.61 -5.13
CA GLY A 46 11.26 6.42 -3.92
C GLY A 46 11.76 7.85 -4.13
N TYR A 47 12.04 8.55 -3.03
CA TYR A 47 12.48 9.96 -3.04
C TYR A 47 13.93 10.16 -2.64
N VAL A 48 14.54 9.16 -1.99
CA VAL A 48 15.83 9.28 -1.31
C VAL A 48 16.72 8.12 -1.73
N GLU A 49 17.98 8.43 -1.99
CA GLU A 49 19.05 7.46 -2.16
C GLU A 49 20.06 7.56 -1.01
N VAL A 50 20.92 6.55 -0.91
CA VAL A 50 21.89 6.44 0.17
C VAL A 50 23.29 6.30 -0.40
N ARG A 51 24.20 7.17 0.01
CA ARG A 51 25.63 7.10 -0.34
C ARG A 51 26.51 7.12 0.90
N TYR A 52 27.71 6.57 0.77
CA TYR A 52 28.74 6.70 1.80
C TYR A 52 29.50 8.01 1.59
N ASP A 53 29.62 8.81 2.65
CA ASP A 53 30.39 10.04 2.64
C ASP A 53 31.74 9.83 3.34
N ASP A 54 32.82 9.88 2.58
CA ASP A 54 34.18 9.69 3.07
C ASP A 54 34.67 10.73 4.08
N PRO A 55 34.42 12.06 3.92
CA PRO A 55 34.87 13.05 4.89
C PRO A 55 34.12 12.95 6.23
N GLU A 56 32.81 12.68 6.20
CA GLU A 56 32.01 12.51 7.42
C GLU A 56 32.02 11.07 7.96
N LYS A 57 32.63 10.12 7.22
CA LYS A 57 32.72 8.68 7.54
C LYS A 57 31.38 8.05 7.90
N ARG A 58 30.30 8.50 7.27
CA ARG A 58 28.94 8.04 7.55
C ARG A 58 28.14 7.80 6.29
N VAL A 59 27.04 7.09 6.46
CA VAL A 59 26.03 6.88 5.43
C VAL A 59 25.08 8.08 5.45
N VAL A 60 24.93 8.76 4.31
CA VAL A 60 24.05 9.93 4.14
C VAL A 60 22.89 9.59 3.21
N SER A 61 21.73 10.18 3.50
CA SER A 61 20.50 10.07 2.73
C SER A 61 20.28 11.37 1.96
N GLU A 62 20.22 11.29 0.63
CA GLU A 62 20.10 12.44 -0.26
C GLU A 62 18.94 12.27 -1.23
N PRO A 63 18.42 13.36 -1.83
CA PRO A 63 17.43 13.27 -2.89
C PRO A 63 17.95 12.38 -4.03
N ILE A 64 17.07 11.53 -4.57
CA ILE A 64 17.46 10.56 -5.59
C ILE A 64 17.89 11.22 -6.90
N GLU A 65 19.03 10.78 -7.45
CA GLU A 65 19.54 11.21 -8.75
C GLU A 65 19.90 9.98 -9.61
N MET A 66 19.06 9.69 -10.62
CA MET A 66 19.26 8.52 -11.48
C MET A 66 20.07 8.88 -12.73
N THR A 67 21.15 8.15 -12.99
CA THR A 67 21.89 8.26 -14.26
C THR A 67 21.08 7.78 -15.47
N GLN A 68 20.17 6.83 -15.23
CA GLN A 68 19.20 6.33 -16.21
C GLN A 68 17.81 6.26 -15.56
N GLU A 69 16.82 6.86 -16.20
CA GLU A 69 15.43 6.84 -15.72
C GLU A 69 14.76 5.45 -15.86
N PHE A 70 13.75 5.22 -15.03
CA PHE A 70 12.90 4.03 -15.14
C PHE A 70 12.06 4.10 -16.42
N ARG A 71 12.15 3.04 -17.25
CA ARG A 71 11.37 2.93 -18.49
C ARG A 71 10.14 2.09 -18.24
N TYR A 72 8.97 2.71 -18.41
CA TYR A 72 7.70 1.99 -18.43
C TYR A 72 7.48 1.39 -19.81
N PHE A 73 7.49 0.05 -19.88
CA PHE A 73 7.20 -0.67 -21.12
C PHE A 73 5.74 -1.09 -21.13
N ASP A 74 4.97 -0.53 -22.05
CA ASP A 74 3.63 -1.03 -22.33
C ASP A 74 3.71 -2.31 -23.16
N SER A 75 3.66 -3.44 -22.46
CA SER A 75 3.66 -4.77 -23.07
C SER A 75 2.24 -5.30 -23.31
N ALA A 76 1.22 -4.45 -23.13
CA ALA A 76 -0.16 -4.86 -23.35
C ALA A 76 -0.34 -5.26 -24.82
N SER A 77 -0.83 -6.49 -25.01
CA SER A 77 -1.22 -6.94 -26.35
C SER A 77 -2.39 -6.07 -26.84
N PRO A 78 -2.38 -5.64 -28.12
CA PRO A 78 -3.51 -4.92 -28.70
C PRO A 78 -4.75 -5.82 -28.84
N TRP A 79 -4.58 -7.14 -28.74
CA TRP A 79 -5.66 -8.13 -28.78
C TRP A 79 -6.29 -8.34 -27.40
N GLU A 80 -7.63 -8.43 -27.37
CA GLU A 80 -8.42 -8.67 -26.16
C GLU A 80 -7.92 -9.93 -25.42
N GLN A 81 -7.33 -9.72 -24.24
CA GLN A 81 -6.85 -10.80 -23.40
C GLN A 81 -8.05 -11.42 -22.65
N LEU A 82 -8.46 -12.62 -23.13
CA LEU A 82 -9.49 -13.54 -22.63
C LEU A 82 -10.74 -12.91 -21.99
N GLY A 83 -11.88 -13.11 -22.67
CA GLY A 83 -13.23 -12.62 -22.40
C GLY A 83 -13.92 -13.08 -21.10
N GLY A 84 -13.24 -13.05 -19.96
CA GLY A 84 -13.80 -13.41 -18.65
C GLY A 84 -14.86 -12.45 -18.11
N VAL A 85 -14.95 -11.23 -18.65
CA VAL A 85 -15.96 -10.24 -18.19
C VAL A 85 -17.22 -10.25 -19.06
N LYS A 86 -17.11 -10.68 -20.33
CA LYS A 86 -18.28 -10.79 -21.22
C LYS A 86 -19.11 -12.04 -20.92
N PHE A 87 -18.49 -13.19 -20.59
CA PHE A 87 -19.23 -14.44 -20.40
C PHE A 87 -20.28 -14.38 -19.29
N LYS A 88 -19.99 -13.75 -18.15
CA LYS A 88 -20.99 -13.59 -17.07
C LYS A 88 -22.16 -12.70 -17.48
N PHE A 89 -21.88 -11.61 -18.22
CA PHE A 89 -22.91 -10.70 -18.72
C PHE A 89 -23.80 -11.35 -19.80
N TYR A 90 -23.23 -12.17 -20.67
CA TYR A 90 -24.00 -12.93 -21.66
C TYR A 90 -24.83 -14.06 -21.03
N LEU A 91 -24.32 -14.73 -20.00
CA LEU A 91 -25.07 -15.79 -19.30
C LEU A 91 -26.25 -15.23 -18.49
N GLU A 92 -26.08 -14.06 -17.83
CA GLU A 92 -27.18 -13.32 -17.20
C GLU A 92 -28.20 -12.83 -18.25
N LYS A 93 -27.74 -12.33 -19.42
CA LYS A 93 -28.65 -11.91 -20.51
C LYS A 93 -29.37 -13.06 -21.21
N LEU A 94 -28.78 -14.25 -21.26
CA LEU A 94 -29.36 -15.45 -21.86
C LEU A 94 -30.16 -16.29 -20.85
N GLY A 95 -30.23 -15.88 -19.58
CA GLY A 95 -31.06 -16.50 -18.55
C GLY A 95 -30.64 -17.93 -18.18
N VAL A 96 -29.36 -18.27 -18.37
CA VAL A 96 -28.80 -19.60 -18.06
C VAL A 96 -28.35 -19.69 -16.60
N ILE A 97 -28.17 -18.53 -15.94
CA ILE A 97 -27.93 -18.37 -14.50
C ILE A 97 -28.76 -17.19 -14.01
#